data_AF-A0AA39H976-F1
#
_entry.id   AF-A0AA39H976-F1
#
_cell.length_a   1.000
_cell.length_b   1.000
_cell.length_c   1.000
_cell.angle_alpha   90.00
_cell.angle_beta   90.00
_cell.angle_gamma   90.00
#
_symmetry.space_group_name_H-M   'P 1'
#
loop_
_entity.id
_entity.type
_entity.pdbx_description
1 polymer ?
#
loop_
_entity_poly.entity_id
_entity_poly.type
_entity_poly.pdbx_seq_one_letter_code
_entity_poly.pdbx_strand_id
1 'polypeptide(L)'
;MAAVHCTFILLIVCFAVADTEPPPSTIGSDGKPLRGAALRAKTNEEYDRLNGLAPDHFQKRADFINANKDRLNAKVKAQADNNMEKFIKAREEQKKNRVPDAPEIEPFTMKPSEHLSIYDINEPLGLGEFLWDGDQDIHVPQLTEFFGLKDPTDQTTSLSRRKRQAMVDSQYPTDTWTQGVPYFFDPSLSASGVAAVQTAIGFWQTYTCVRFMPVSSPSASTIKPVVRFYNGSGCSSPIGRSTDPSIVTQDISLGTGCDTPGTAAHEIGHTIGLYHAQQRIDRDAWISINTSNIIPSYVFAFSEASSSTNYNYGMRYDFRSIMHYGPYAFPINPAIPTIQAFDWLSQYSIGASRMPTFTDVAVINYHYKCYDRCNTTVCYNGGLPNPNNCAVCQCPTGFAGKDCSAIAPANGVVGSCGGLLTATADWTDLAISNQIGNGVWAGSTVEANCTWHIMAPAGKFVQFYVKSVGAGGSNSAHCSRDCYWAGVDIKWDSNKQPEGYRICCPDSYYWMNQSRDNRLIVMAYNYWFYTDFTLSYRIGNSTS
;
A
#
# COMPACT_ATOMS: atom_id res chain seq x y z
N MET A 1 -35.24 -8.78 -57.49
CA MET A 1 -33.88 -9.35 -57.63
C MET A 1 -32.88 -8.29 -57.17
N ALA A 2 -31.65 -8.70 -56.87
CA ALA A 2 -30.66 -7.96 -56.08
C ALA A 2 -30.43 -6.48 -56.45
N ALA A 3 -30.25 -5.65 -55.42
CA ALA A 3 -29.44 -4.45 -55.45
C ALA A 3 -28.51 -4.48 -54.23
N VAL A 4 -27.22 -4.25 -54.45
CA VAL A 4 -26.18 -4.16 -53.42
C VAL A 4 -25.47 -2.83 -53.63
N HIS A 5 -25.39 -1.97 -52.61
CA HIS A 5 -24.16 -1.26 -52.24
C HIS A 5 -24.28 -0.47 -50.93
N CYS A 6 -23.24 -0.60 -50.11
CA CYS A 6 -22.74 0.28 -49.04
C CYS A 6 -23.70 1.12 -48.18
N THR A 7 -23.76 0.80 -46.89
CA THR A 7 -23.77 1.82 -45.82
C THR A 7 -22.92 1.34 -44.65
N PHE A 8 -22.17 2.25 -44.03
CA PHE A 8 -21.31 2.00 -42.86
C PHE A 8 -22.11 1.42 -41.69
N ILE A 9 -21.57 0.38 -41.03
CA ILE A 9 -22.04 -0.03 -39.69
C ILE A 9 -21.07 0.54 -38.66
N LEU A 10 -21.51 1.59 -37.98
CA LEU A 10 -20.83 2.13 -36.79
C LEU A 10 -21.22 1.26 -35.59
N LEU A 11 -20.39 0.26 -35.27
CA LEU A 11 -20.59 -0.61 -34.11
C LEU A 11 -20.18 0.13 -32.83
N ILE A 12 -21.09 0.95 -32.30
CA ILE A 12 -20.97 1.50 -30.95
C ILE A 12 -21.17 0.35 -29.97
N VAL A 13 -20.05 -0.23 -29.51
CA VAL A 13 -20.03 -1.12 -28.35
C VAL A 13 -20.21 -0.24 -27.12
N CYS A 14 -21.46 -0.05 -26.70
CA CYS A 14 -21.75 0.39 -25.35
C CYS A 14 -21.23 -0.69 -24.39
N PHE A 15 -20.03 -0.49 -23.85
CA PHE A 15 -19.64 -1.16 -22.62
C PHE A 15 -20.63 -0.71 -21.54
N ALA A 16 -21.53 -1.61 -21.17
CA ALA A 16 -22.19 -1.53 -19.88
C ALA A 16 -21.11 -1.68 -18.82
N VAL A 17 -20.59 -0.55 -18.34
CA VAL A 17 -20.00 -0.50 -17.02
C VAL A 17 -21.08 -1.05 -16.10
N ALA A 18 -20.78 -2.14 -15.39
CA ALA A 18 -21.57 -2.50 -14.24
C ALA A 18 -21.33 -1.38 -13.23
N ASP A 19 -22.24 -0.41 -13.19
CA ASP A 19 -22.32 0.53 -12.08
C ASP A 19 -22.41 -0.32 -10.83
N THR A 20 -21.33 -0.40 -10.07
CA THR A 20 -21.34 -1.00 -8.74
C THR A 20 -22.24 -0.11 -7.91
N GLU A 21 -23.51 -0.50 -7.78
CA GLU A 21 -24.46 0.22 -6.94
C GLU A 21 -23.82 0.42 -5.56
N PRO A 22 -23.87 1.65 -5.00
CA PRO A 22 -23.34 1.89 -3.67
C PRO A 22 -23.99 0.90 -2.68
N PRO A 23 -23.26 0.41 -1.67
CA PRO A 23 -23.71 -0.74 -0.89
C PRO A 23 -25.09 -0.47 -0.30
N PRO A 24 -26.03 -1.45 -0.29
CA PRO A 24 -27.43 -1.22 0.04
C PRO A 24 -27.68 -0.70 1.47
N SER A 25 -26.66 -0.72 2.33
CA SER A 25 -26.66 -0.05 3.64
C SER A 25 -26.53 1.48 3.57
N THR A 26 -26.13 2.05 2.44
CA THR A 26 -25.86 3.50 2.22
C THR A 26 -26.78 4.15 1.19
N ILE A 27 -27.75 3.41 0.64
CA ILE A 27 -28.74 3.90 -0.30
C ILE A 27 -30.00 4.36 0.45
N GLY A 28 -30.48 5.57 0.16
CA GLY A 28 -31.79 6.05 0.59
C GLY A 28 -32.93 5.36 -0.17
N SER A 29 -34.17 5.49 0.30
CA SER A 29 -35.34 4.92 -0.38
C SER A 29 -35.60 5.46 -1.80
N ASP A 30 -34.79 6.42 -2.25
CA ASP A 30 -34.78 7.04 -3.58
C ASP A 30 -33.65 6.53 -4.50
N GLY A 31 -32.89 5.51 -4.08
CA GLY A 31 -31.81 4.92 -4.87
C GLY A 31 -30.49 5.70 -4.87
N LYS A 32 -30.36 6.75 -4.03
CA LYS A 32 -29.14 7.59 -3.98
C LYS A 32 -28.31 7.36 -2.72
N PRO A 33 -26.98 7.60 -2.77
CA PRO A 33 -26.14 7.64 -1.58
C PRO A 33 -26.68 8.62 -0.52
N LEU A 34 -26.81 8.14 0.72
CA LEU A 34 -27.11 8.96 1.89
C LEU A 34 -26.03 10.04 2.07
N ARG A 35 -26.45 11.27 2.35
CA ARG A 35 -25.57 12.42 2.59
C ARG A 35 -26.07 13.25 3.77
N GLY A 36 -25.17 14.00 4.41
CA GLY A 36 -25.52 14.95 5.46
C GLY A 36 -26.22 14.29 6.65
N ALA A 37 -27.37 14.80 7.06
CA ALA A 37 -28.06 14.38 8.30
C ALA A 37 -28.50 12.89 8.30
N ALA A 38 -28.90 12.34 7.15
CA ALA A 38 -29.31 10.93 7.07
C ALA A 38 -28.13 9.96 7.12
N LEU A 39 -26.96 10.38 6.60
CA LEU A 39 -25.71 9.66 6.80
C LEU A 39 -25.30 9.72 8.28
N ARG A 40 -25.27 10.93 8.86
CA ARG A 40 -24.98 11.13 10.29
C ARG A 40 -25.90 10.32 11.18
N ALA A 41 -27.15 10.04 10.82
CA ALA A 41 -28.02 9.17 11.62
C ALA A 41 -27.50 7.72 11.72
N LYS A 42 -26.93 7.16 10.63
CA LYS A 42 -26.29 5.84 10.66
C LYS A 42 -24.88 5.88 11.26
N THR A 43 -24.11 6.92 10.98
CA THR A 43 -22.82 7.15 11.66
C THR A 43 -23.04 7.33 13.17
N ASN A 44 -24.18 7.91 13.59
CA ASN A 44 -24.58 8.01 14.99
C ASN A 44 -25.03 6.67 15.57
N GLU A 45 -25.67 5.78 14.81
CA GLU A 45 -25.99 4.42 15.31
C GLU A 45 -24.72 3.59 15.54
N GLU A 46 -23.74 3.70 14.63
CA GLU A 46 -22.42 3.07 14.82
C GLU A 46 -21.61 3.76 15.93
N TYR A 47 -21.65 5.09 16.00
CA TYR A 47 -21.08 5.86 17.10
C TYR A 47 -21.70 5.43 18.43
N ASP A 48 -23.01 5.39 18.57
CA ASP A 48 -23.71 4.98 19.79
C ASP A 48 -23.43 3.50 20.14
N ARG A 49 -23.07 2.65 19.17
CA ARG A 49 -22.60 1.27 19.39
C ARG A 49 -21.15 1.21 19.87
N LEU A 50 -20.23 1.91 19.21
CA LEU A 50 -18.81 2.01 19.57
C LEU A 50 -18.61 2.73 20.90
N ASN A 51 -19.28 3.87 21.07
CA ASN A 51 -19.45 4.62 22.30
C ASN A 51 -20.28 3.81 23.32
N GLY A 52 -21.14 2.88 22.91
CA GLY A 52 -21.78 1.92 23.82
C GLY A 52 -20.80 0.90 24.43
N LEU A 53 -19.69 0.61 23.75
CA LEU A 53 -18.61 -0.26 24.23
C LEU A 53 -17.58 0.51 25.09
N ALA A 54 -17.27 1.76 24.73
CA ALA A 54 -16.39 2.66 25.50
C ALA A 54 -16.85 4.13 25.35
N PRO A 55 -17.80 4.63 26.19
CA PRO A 55 -18.49 5.90 25.98
C PRO A 55 -17.66 7.17 26.12
N ASP A 56 -16.48 7.02 26.70
CA ASP A 56 -15.52 8.10 26.88
C ASP A 56 -14.44 8.08 25.79
N HIS A 57 -14.14 6.91 25.20
CA HIS A 57 -13.04 6.76 24.24
C HIS A 57 -13.27 7.54 22.93
N PHE A 58 -14.42 7.32 22.28
CA PHE A 58 -14.71 7.93 20.98
C PHE A 58 -14.97 9.44 21.10
N GLN A 59 -15.74 9.87 22.11
CA GLN A 59 -15.93 11.30 22.40
C GLN A 59 -14.60 12.01 22.71
N LYS A 60 -13.76 11.46 23.60
CA LYS A 60 -12.43 12.06 23.91
C LYS A 60 -11.56 12.18 22.67
N ARG A 61 -11.62 11.21 21.75
CA ARG A 61 -10.87 11.29 20.47
C ARG A 61 -11.43 12.38 19.57
N ALA A 62 -12.74 12.45 19.36
CA ALA A 62 -13.36 13.49 18.55
C ALA A 62 -13.03 14.88 19.11
N ASP A 63 -13.11 15.05 20.44
CA ASP A 63 -12.72 16.29 21.13
C ASP A 63 -11.22 16.59 20.95
N PHE A 64 -10.34 15.59 21.06
CA PHE A 64 -8.90 15.75 20.83
C PHE A 64 -8.59 16.14 19.39
N ILE A 65 -9.22 15.50 18.40
CA ILE A 65 -9.08 15.85 16.98
C ILE A 65 -9.52 17.30 16.81
N ASN A 66 -10.73 17.67 17.24
CA ASN A 66 -11.25 19.02 17.11
C ASN A 66 -10.36 20.08 17.79
N ALA A 67 -9.83 19.80 18.97
CA ALA A 67 -8.92 20.70 19.69
C ALA A 67 -7.53 20.87 19.03
N ASN A 68 -7.10 19.92 18.20
CA ASN A 68 -5.75 19.90 17.61
C ASN A 68 -5.72 20.09 16.08
N LYS A 69 -6.87 19.93 15.41
CA LYS A 69 -7.02 19.89 13.95
C LYS A 69 -6.40 21.08 13.25
N ASP A 70 -6.64 22.30 13.72
CA ASP A 70 -6.09 23.50 13.09
C ASP A 70 -4.56 23.58 13.21
N ARG A 71 -3.99 23.17 14.35
CA ARG A 71 -2.53 23.09 14.55
C ARG A 71 -1.90 22.04 13.63
N LEU A 72 -2.53 20.88 13.50
CA LEU A 72 -2.07 19.79 12.63
C LEU A 72 -2.20 20.17 11.15
N ASN A 73 -3.34 20.73 10.75
CA ASN A 73 -3.56 21.28 9.41
C ASN A 73 -2.51 22.34 9.03
N ALA A 74 -2.19 23.26 9.96
CA ALA A 74 -1.16 24.28 9.74
C ALA A 74 0.24 23.67 9.58
N LYS A 75 0.59 22.64 10.37
CA LYS A 75 1.84 21.89 10.23
C LYS A 75 1.95 21.24 8.85
N VAL A 76 0.92 20.50 8.42
CA VAL A 76 0.89 19.80 7.11
C VAL A 76 1.00 20.80 5.95
N LYS A 77 0.30 21.93 6.00
CA LYS A 77 0.41 22.99 4.99
C LYS A 77 1.80 23.58 4.92
N ALA A 78 2.39 23.97 6.05
CA ALA A 78 3.75 24.50 6.10
C ALA A 78 4.79 23.48 5.58
N GLN A 79 4.60 22.18 5.83
CA GLN A 79 5.43 21.12 5.26
C GLN A 79 5.28 21.02 3.74
N ALA A 80 4.05 21.02 3.22
CA ALA A 80 3.77 21.02 1.79
C ALA A 80 4.39 22.24 1.08
N ASP A 81 4.22 23.44 1.64
CA ASP A 81 4.77 24.69 1.11
C ASP A 81 6.31 24.66 1.05
N ASN A 82 6.96 24.23 2.14
CA ASN A 82 8.43 24.09 2.22
C ASN A 82 8.99 23.07 1.21
N ASN A 83 8.23 22.03 0.89
CA ASN A 83 8.64 21.01 -0.09
C ASN A 83 8.27 21.34 -1.54
N MET A 84 7.41 22.35 -1.77
CA MET A 84 6.88 22.66 -3.10
C MET A 84 7.98 23.06 -4.09
N GLU A 85 8.94 23.90 -3.70
CA GLU A 85 10.06 24.27 -4.57
C GLU A 85 10.93 23.06 -4.94
N LYS A 86 11.22 22.20 -3.95
CA LYS A 86 11.97 20.95 -4.12
C LYS A 86 11.24 19.99 -5.07
N PHE A 87 9.92 19.87 -4.94
CA PHE A 87 9.07 19.07 -5.82
C PHE A 87 9.09 19.59 -7.26
N ILE A 88 8.84 20.89 -7.46
CA ILE A 88 8.87 21.53 -8.78
C ILE A 88 10.24 21.32 -9.43
N LYS A 89 11.33 21.56 -8.70
CA LYS A 89 12.69 21.34 -9.18
C LYS A 89 12.94 19.89 -9.60
N ALA A 90 12.52 18.91 -8.79
CA ALA A 90 12.64 17.49 -9.13
C ALA A 90 11.88 17.14 -10.42
N ARG A 91 10.68 17.70 -10.62
CA ARG A 91 9.90 17.50 -11.86
C ARG A 91 10.53 18.17 -13.08
N GLU A 92 11.08 19.38 -12.96
CA GLU A 92 11.82 20.04 -14.05
C GLU A 92 13.15 19.36 -14.37
N GLU A 93 13.80 18.73 -13.39
CA GLU A 93 14.98 17.88 -13.63
C GLU A 93 14.59 16.58 -14.33
N GLN A 94 13.51 15.91 -13.90
CA GLN A 94 13.03 14.69 -14.54
C GLN A 94 12.59 14.90 -15.99
N LYS A 95 11.97 16.05 -16.33
CA LYS A 95 11.62 16.42 -17.71
C LYS A 95 12.81 16.38 -18.68
N LYS A 96 14.03 16.68 -18.20
CA LYS A 96 15.26 16.66 -19.02
C LYS A 96 15.72 15.25 -19.37
N ASN A 97 15.21 14.23 -18.67
CA ASN A 97 15.53 12.83 -18.90
C ASN A 97 14.63 12.17 -19.95
N ARG A 98 13.80 12.91 -20.68
CA ARG A 98 13.05 12.36 -21.83
C ARG A 98 14.05 11.84 -22.88
N VAL A 99 13.81 10.64 -23.40
CA VAL A 99 14.63 10.05 -24.47
C VAL A 99 14.54 10.95 -25.73
N PRO A 100 15.68 11.33 -26.36
CA PRO A 100 15.66 12.07 -27.63
C PRO A 100 14.91 11.31 -28.72
N ASP A 101 14.19 12.03 -29.57
CA ASP A 101 13.38 11.48 -30.67
C ASP A 101 12.37 10.40 -30.23
N ALA A 102 11.99 10.41 -28.95
CA ALA A 102 10.92 9.56 -28.44
C ALA A 102 9.60 9.84 -29.18
N PRO A 103 8.81 8.79 -29.51
CA PRO A 103 7.46 8.98 -30.05
C PRO A 103 6.61 9.89 -29.16
N GLU A 104 5.72 10.63 -29.80
CA GLU A 104 4.63 11.30 -29.09
C GLU A 104 3.76 10.25 -28.40
N ILE A 105 3.33 10.55 -27.17
CA ILE A 105 2.46 9.64 -26.43
C ILE A 105 1.03 9.91 -26.91
N GLU A 106 0.46 8.92 -27.59
CA GLU A 106 -0.95 8.92 -27.96
C GLU A 106 -1.84 9.21 -26.74
N PRO A 107 -2.88 10.06 -26.85
CA PRO A 107 -3.81 10.32 -25.77
C PRO A 107 -4.41 9.03 -25.21
N PHE A 108 -4.33 8.86 -23.89
CA PHE A 108 -4.85 7.69 -23.20
C PHE A 108 -5.77 8.11 -22.04
N THR A 109 -6.75 7.26 -21.75
CA THR A 109 -7.60 7.41 -20.56
C THR A 109 -7.08 6.49 -19.47
N MET A 110 -6.57 7.07 -18.39
CA MET A 110 -6.28 6.32 -17.17
C MET A 110 -7.59 5.87 -16.53
N LYS A 111 -7.78 4.55 -16.41
CA LYS A 111 -8.97 3.97 -15.77
C LYS A 111 -9.02 4.33 -14.28
N PRO A 112 -10.20 4.45 -13.66
CA PRO A 112 -10.31 4.45 -12.20
C PRO A 112 -9.68 3.16 -11.62
N SER A 113 -9.44 3.11 -10.31
CA SER A 113 -9.20 1.81 -9.70
C SER A 113 -10.48 0.99 -9.76
N GLU A 114 -10.35 -0.30 -10.04
CA GLU A 114 -11.45 -1.26 -9.99
C GLU A 114 -11.68 -1.79 -8.57
N HIS A 115 -10.86 -1.35 -7.60
CA HIS A 115 -10.97 -1.66 -6.19
C HIS A 115 -11.16 -0.37 -5.38
N LEU A 116 -12.17 -0.36 -4.51
CA LEU A 116 -12.32 0.71 -3.53
C LEU A 116 -11.21 0.57 -2.48
N SER A 117 -10.52 1.67 -2.20
CA SER A 117 -9.61 1.72 -1.06
C SER A 117 -10.39 1.81 0.25
N ILE A 118 -9.70 1.63 1.38
CA ILE A 118 -10.31 1.77 2.71
C ILE A 118 -10.92 3.16 2.91
N TYR A 119 -10.27 4.23 2.45
CA TYR A 119 -10.83 5.59 2.53
C TYR A 119 -12.02 5.81 1.58
N ASP A 120 -12.06 5.16 0.41
CA ASP A 120 -13.23 5.20 -0.50
C ASP A 120 -14.45 4.47 0.09
N ILE A 121 -14.23 3.53 1.02
CA ILE A 121 -15.28 2.83 1.78
C ILE A 121 -15.69 3.65 3.03
N ASN A 122 -14.72 4.17 3.77
CA ASN A 122 -14.93 4.80 5.08
C ASN A 122 -15.41 6.26 5.01
N GLU A 123 -14.99 7.03 4.01
CA GLU A 123 -15.38 8.44 3.86
C GLU A 123 -16.89 8.60 3.61
N PRO A 124 -17.52 7.84 2.70
CA PRO A 124 -18.98 7.90 2.50
C PRO A 124 -19.80 7.40 3.69
N LEU A 125 -19.17 6.72 4.66
CA LEU A 125 -19.77 6.29 5.94
C LEU A 125 -19.63 7.36 7.05
N GLY A 126 -18.86 8.44 6.80
CA GLY A 126 -18.55 9.48 7.77
C GLY A 126 -17.51 9.07 8.83
N LEU A 127 -16.88 7.90 8.68
CA LEU A 127 -16.03 7.32 9.72
C LEU A 127 -14.74 8.12 9.95
N GLY A 128 -14.23 8.81 8.93
CA GLY A 128 -13.03 9.64 9.06
C GLY A 128 -13.17 10.89 9.95
N GLU A 129 -14.37 11.20 10.47
CA GLU A 129 -14.54 12.18 11.56
C GLU A 129 -14.24 11.57 12.95
N PHE A 130 -14.22 10.23 13.07
CA PHE A 130 -14.12 9.48 14.33
C PHE A 130 -12.91 8.52 14.38
N LEU A 131 -12.50 7.98 13.25
CA LEU A 131 -11.29 7.19 13.10
C LEU A 131 -10.13 8.13 12.78
N TRP A 132 -9.01 7.92 13.45
CA TRP A 132 -7.80 8.66 13.11
C TRP A 132 -7.30 8.18 11.74
N ASP A 133 -6.91 9.12 10.87
CA ASP A 133 -6.45 8.80 9.51
C ASP A 133 -7.39 7.81 8.78
N GLY A 134 -8.70 8.01 8.87
CA GLY A 134 -9.71 7.27 8.10
C GLY A 134 -10.08 5.88 8.62
N ASP A 135 -9.16 5.12 9.21
CA ASP A 135 -9.33 3.70 9.60
C ASP A 135 -8.75 3.32 10.98
N GLN A 136 -7.96 4.18 11.61
CA GLN A 136 -7.20 3.83 12.83
C GLN A 136 -7.97 4.14 14.12
N ASP A 137 -8.21 3.12 14.95
CA ASP A 137 -8.89 3.24 16.24
C ASP A 137 -7.90 3.55 17.39
N ILE A 138 -7.33 4.75 17.37
CA ILE A 138 -6.22 5.17 18.26
C ILE A 138 -6.69 5.90 19.52
N HIS A 139 -6.21 5.47 20.69
CA HIS A 139 -6.55 6.09 21.97
C HIS A 139 -5.84 7.46 22.15
N VAL A 140 -6.46 8.42 22.85
CA VAL A 140 -5.93 9.80 22.98
C VAL A 140 -4.48 9.89 23.49
N PRO A 141 -4.03 9.12 24.51
CA PRO A 141 -2.62 9.15 24.93
C PRO A 141 -1.66 8.72 23.81
N GLN A 142 -2.04 7.72 23.03
CA GLN A 142 -1.27 7.20 21.90
C GLN A 142 -1.22 8.22 20.75
N LEU A 143 -2.31 8.94 20.44
CA LEU A 143 -2.31 10.08 19.51
C LEU A 143 -1.40 11.22 19.98
N THR A 144 -1.42 11.50 21.28
CA THR A 144 -0.63 12.56 21.93
C THR A 144 0.88 12.28 21.78
N GLU A 145 1.33 11.05 22.09
CA GLU A 145 2.72 10.64 21.87
C GLU A 145 3.06 10.55 20.37
N PHE A 146 2.15 10.02 19.55
CA PHE A 146 2.35 9.83 18.11
C PHE A 146 2.61 11.14 17.37
N PHE A 147 1.96 12.25 17.74
CA PHE A 147 2.22 13.56 17.16
C PHE A 147 3.16 14.46 17.97
N GLY A 148 3.63 14.00 19.14
CA GLY A 148 4.45 14.81 20.04
C GLY A 148 3.72 16.05 20.55
N LEU A 149 2.40 15.96 20.65
CA LEU A 149 1.55 17.03 21.16
C LEU A 149 1.65 16.99 22.69
N LYS A 150 1.72 18.14 23.33
CA LYS A 150 1.52 18.21 24.78
C LYS A 150 0.03 18.24 25.08
N ASP A 151 -0.40 17.44 26.03
CA ASP A 151 -1.70 17.60 26.69
C ASP A 151 -1.73 19.00 27.34
N PRO A 152 -2.77 19.84 27.12
CA PRO A 152 -2.91 21.13 27.79
C PRO A 152 -3.00 21.04 29.33
N THR A 153 -3.26 19.86 29.88
CA THR A 153 -3.51 19.61 31.31
C THR A 153 -2.37 18.88 32.03
N ASP A 154 -1.43 18.24 31.32
CA ASP A 154 -0.29 17.55 31.93
C ASP A 154 1.00 18.38 31.86
N GLN A 155 1.50 18.79 33.03
CA GLN A 155 2.79 19.51 33.16
C GLN A 155 3.99 18.59 33.44
N THR A 156 3.80 17.27 33.44
CA THR A 156 4.77 16.31 33.99
C THR A 156 5.14 15.18 33.05
N THR A 157 5.99 15.45 32.05
CA THR A 157 7.09 14.53 31.64
C THR A 157 8.04 15.18 30.63
N SER A 158 9.34 14.89 30.75
CA SER A 158 10.34 15.18 29.72
C SER A 158 10.61 13.93 28.87
N LEU A 159 9.93 13.81 27.72
CA LEU A 159 10.10 12.67 26.84
C LEU A 159 11.49 12.67 26.15
N SER A 160 12.26 11.59 26.37
CA SER A 160 13.59 11.44 25.75
C SER A 160 13.47 11.01 24.29
N ARG A 161 14.28 11.63 23.41
CA ARG A 161 14.21 11.48 21.94
C ARG A 161 14.61 10.07 21.49
N ARG A 162 13.70 9.32 20.87
CA ARG A 162 14.00 8.13 20.05
C ARG A 162 13.04 8.03 18.87
N LYS A 163 13.57 7.81 17.68
CA LYS A 163 12.85 7.52 16.44
C LYS A 163 12.26 6.09 16.56
N ARG A 164 10.95 5.83 16.31
CA ARG A 164 10.16 4.60 16.71
C ARG A 164 8.87 4.27 15.83
N GLN A 165 8.87 3.62 14.63
CA GLN A 165 7.73 3.70 13.60
C GLN A 165 6.62 2.69 13.81
N ALA A 166 6.94 1.38 13.78
CA ALA A 166 6.00 0.46 14.40
C ALA A 166 5.74 1.00 15.80
N MET A 167 4.54 0.82 16.33
CA MET A 167 4.16 1.34 17.64
C MET A 167 5.18 0.92 18.69
N VAL A 168 6.07 1.85 19.00
CA VAL A 168 7.00 1.73 20.10
C VAL A 168 6.76 3.03 20.83
N ASP A 169 5.72 3.11 21.64
CA ASP A 169 5.42 4.32 22.41
C ASP A 169 5.99 4.14 23.83
N SER A 170 5.47 4.86 24.82
CA SER A 170 5.83 4.69 26.22
C SER A 170 5.47 3.32 26.81
N GLN A 171 4.56 2.56 26.17
CA GLN A 171 4.10 1.24 26.61
C GLN A 171 4.94 0.09 26.05
N TYR A 172 5.74 0.30 25.00
CA TYR A 172 6.51 -0.79 24.38
C TYR A 172 7.53 -1.46 25.31
N PRO A 173 7.59 -2.81 25.37
CA PRO A 173 6.93 -3.78 24.47
C PRO A 173 5.60 -4.37 24.98
N THR A 174 4.95 -3.76 25.96
CA THR A 174 3.73 -4.33 26.60
C THR A 174 2.48 -4.22 25.70
N ASP A 175 2.51 -3.27 24.78
CA ASP A 175 1.62 -3.05 23.63
C ASP A 175 1.78 -4.06 22.48
N THR A 176 2.70 -5.03 22.60
CA THR A 176 2.91 -6.07 21.59
C THR A 176 2.29 -7.41 22.00
N TRP A 177 1.85 -8.18 21.02
CA TRP A 177 1.26 -9.52 21.18
C TRP A 177 2.30 -10.62 21.47
N THR A 178 3.13 -10.43 22.50
CA THR A 178 4.26 -11.32 22.86
C THR A 178 3.87 -12.79 23.13
N GLN A 179 2.64 -13.04 23.58
CA GLN A 179 2.11 -14.39 23.85
C GLN A 179 1.28 -14.95 22.68
N GLY A 180 1.26 -14.26 21.54
CA GLY A 180 0.35 -14.51 20.42
C GLY A 180 -0.95 -13.70 20.50
N VAL A 181 -1.68 -13.69 19.39
CA VAL A 181 -2.93 -12.97 19.16
C VAL A 181 -4.11 -13.96 19.27
N PRO A 182 -4.77 -14.10 20.42
CA PRO A 182 -6.02 -14.85 20.49
C PRO A 182 -7.10 -14.14 19.67
N TYR A 183 -7.84 -14.87 18.83
CA TYR A 183 -8.87 -14.28 17.97
C TYR A 183 -10.11 -15.16 17.75
N PHE A 184 -11.22 -14.56 17.39
CA PHE A 184 -12.43 -15.25 16.94
C PHE A 184 -13.17 -14.47 15.84
N PHE A 185 -14.08 -15.16 15.16
CA PHE A 185 -15.01 -14.58 14.20
C PHE A 185 -16.34 -14.33 14.88
N ASP A 186 -16.84 -13.09 14.81
CA ASP A 186 -18.21 -12.76 15.17
C ASP A 186 -19.18 -13.35 14.12
N PRO A 187 -20.35 -13.89 14.51
CA PRO A 187 -21.31 -14.45 13.56
C PRO A 187 -21.83 -13.48 12.48
N SER A 188 -21.63 -12.17 12.67
CA SER A 188 -21.95 -11.14 11.67
C SER A 188 -21.00 -11.12 10.47
N LEU A 189 -19.77 -11.63 10.60
CA LEU A 189 -18.75 -11.58 9.53
C LEU A 189 -19.15 -12.45 8.34
N SER A 190 -19.03 -11.90 7.13
CA SER A 190 -19.34 -12.63 5.89
C SER A 190 -18.38 -13.80 5.67
N ALA A 191 -18.82 -14.81 4.91
CA ALA A 191 -17.97 -15.94 4.55
C ALA A 191 -16.72 -15.51 3.74
N SER A 192 -16.85 -14.47 2.90
CA SER A 192 -15.72 -13.83 2.22
C SER A 192 -14.78 -13.13 3.20
N GLY A 193 -15.31 -12.39 4.19
CA GLY A 193 -14.52 -11.75 5.25
C GLY A 193 -13.75 -12.76 6.09
N VAL A 194 -14.36 -13.89 6.46
CA VAL A 194 -13.67 -15.01 7.13
C VAL A 194 -12.53 -15.56 6.27
N ALA A 195 -12.74 -15.79 4.98
CA ALA A 195 -11.71 -16.28 4.07
C ALA A 195 -10.58 -15.26 3.84
N ALA A 196 -10.90 -13.96 3.77
CA ALA A 196 -9.94 -12.88 3.67
C ALA A 196 -9.04 -12.80 4.92
N VAL A 197 -9.64 -12.83 6.12
CA VAL A 197 -8.91 -12.86 7.40
C VAL A 197 -8.05 -14.11 7.51
N GLN A 198 -8.55 -15.29 7.15
CA GLN A 198 -7.76 -16.53 7.15
C GLN A 198 -6.55 -16.43 6.20
N THR A 199 -6.71 -15.82 5.03
CA THR A 199 -5.63 -15.58 4.08
C THR A 199 -4.59 -14.60 4.63
N ALA A 200 -5.04 -13.49 5.22
CA ALA A 200 -4.20 -12.47 5.83
C ALA A 200 -3.42 -12.99 7.06
N ILE A 201 -4.09 -13.73 7.96
CA ILE A 201 -3.45 -14.45 9.07
C ILE A 201 -2.44 -15.47 8.53
N GLY A 202 -2.79 -16.22 7.48
CA GLY A 202 -1.89 -17.17 6.82
C GLY A 202 -0.61 -16.49 6.31
N PHE A 203 -0.74 -15.33 5.66
CA PHE A 203 0.39 -14.52 5.22
C PHE A 203 1.27 -14.06 6.42
N TRP A 204 0.68 -13.37 7.40
CA TRP A 204 1.43 -12.83 8.53
C TRP A 204 2.15 -13.92 9.33
N GLN A 205 1.52 -15.09 9.53
CA GLN A 205 2.17 -16.22 10.21
C GLN A 205 3.26 -16.91 9.36
N THR A 206 3.11 -16.94 8.04
CA THR A 206 4.12 -17.50 7.12
C THR A 206 5.39 -16.66 7.10
N TYR A 207 5.24 -15.34 7.13
CA TYR A 207 6.35 -14.40 6.98
C TYR A 207 6.86 -13.78 8.30
N THR A 208 6.19 -14.00 9.43
CA THR A 208 6.64 -13.48 10.73
C THR A 208 6.61 -14.52 11.84
N CYS A 209 7.17 -14.16 13.00
CA CYS A 209 7.02 -14.95 14.22
C CYS A 209 5.73 -14.69 15.00
N VAL A 210 4.88 -13.75 14.57
CA VAL A 210 3.57 -13.49 15.20
C VAL A 210 2.66 -14.70 14.97
N ARG A 211 1.84 -15.05 15.97
CA ARG A 211 0.94 -16.22 15.92
C ARG A 211 -0.47 -15.84 16.30
N PHE A 212 -1.43 -16.29 15.51
CA PHE A 212 -2.85 -16.07 15.71
C PHE A 212 -3.47 -17.38 16.20
N MET A 213 -4.16 -17.32 17.34
CA MET A 213 -4.70 -18.49 18.04
C MET A 213 -6.23 -18.42 18.02
N PRO A 214 -6.91 -19.28 17.23
CA PRO A 214 -8.36 -19.26 17.19
C PRO A 214 -8.95 -19.73 18.52
N VAL A 215 -9.93 -18.98 19.03
CA VAL A 215 -10.69 -19.32 20.23
C VAL A 215 -12.19 -19.30 19.94
N SER A 216 -12.99 -20.05 20.72
CA SER A 216 -14.44 -20.14 20.51
C SER A 216 -15.22 -18.91 21.01
N SER A 217 -14.63 -18.12 21.90
CA SER A 217 -15.20 -16.94 22.53
C SER A 217 -14.10 -16.14 23.22
N PRO A 218 -14.34 -14.87 23.60
CA PRO A 218 -13.42 -14.13 24.45
C PRO A 218 -13.10 -14.90 25.74
N SER A 219 -14.11 -15.47 26.41
CA SER A 219 -13.96 -16.19 27.68
C SER A 219 -13.09 -17.46 27.63
N ALA A 220 -12.88 -18.03 26.44
CA ALA A 220 -12.02 -19.21 26.26
C ALA A 220 -10.50 -18.88 26.27
N SER A 221 -10.12 -17.61 26.14
CA SER A 221 -8.72 -17.16 26.18
C SER A 221 -8.31 -16.64 27.55
N THR A 222 -7.16 -17.08 28.05
CA THR A 222 -6.45 -16.48 29.19
C THR A 222 -5.69 -15.20 28.81
N ILE A 223 -5.33 -15.04 27.53
CA ILE A 223 -4.67 -13.85 26.99
C ILE A 223 -5.75 -12.81 26.62
N LYS A 224 -5.52 -11.55 27.01
CA LYS A 224 -6.43 -10.41 26.79
C LYS A 224 -5.70 -9.20 26.17
N PRO A 225 -6.41 -8.35 25.41
CA PRO A 225 -7.75 -8.59 24.84
C PRO A 225 -7.76 -9.76 23.84
N VAL A 226 -8.96 -10.19 23.42
CA VAL A 226 -9.13 -11.15 22.31
C VAL A 226 -9.56 -10.40 21.06
N VAL A 227 -8.89 -10.62 19.93
CA VAL A 227 -9.25 -9.96 18.66
C VAL A 227 -10.56 -10.52 18.13
N ARG A 228 -11.53 -9.63 17.83
CA ARG A 228 -12.79 -9.98 17.18
C ARG A 228 -12.83 -9.40 15.78
N PHE A 229 -12.90 -10.27 14.79
CA PHE A 229 -13.23 -9.87 13.42
C PHE A 229 -14.75 -9.90 13.25
N TYR A 230 -15.36 -8.80 12.84
CA TYR A 230 -16.82 -8.68 12.70
C TYR A 230 -17.22 -7.76 11.54
N ASN A 231 -18.48 -7.84 11.12
CA ASN A 231 -19.04 -6.98 10.08
C ASN A 231 -19.56 -5.68 10.71
N GLY A 232 -18.71 -4.66 10.74
CA GLY A 232 -19.05 -3.32 11.21
C GLY A 232 -19.23 -2.30 10.09
N SER A 233 -19.21 -1.02 10.45
CA SER A 233 -19.16 0.03 9.44
C SER A 233 -17.72 0.21 8.96
N GLY A 234 -17.50 0.02 7.66
CA GLY A 234 -16.19 0.24 7.02
C GLY A 234 -15.10 -0.72 7.51
N CYS A 235 -13.86 -0.38 7.19
CA CYS A 235 -12.66 -1.14 7.54
C CYS A 235 -11.90 -0.38 8.63
N SER A 236 -11.61 -1.00 9.77
CA SER A 236 -10.89 -0.33 10.84
C SER A 236 -10.26 -1.27 11.87
N SER A 237 -9.19 -0.78 12.50
CA SER A 237 -8.46 -1.50 13.55
C SER A 237 -7.78 -0.54 14.54
N PRO A 238 -7.74 -0.88 15.84
CA PRO A 238 -6.78 -0.31 16.77
C PRO A 238 -5.34 -0.61 16.36
N ILE A 239 -4.40 0.20 16.82
CA ILE A 239 -2.97 0.00 16.57
C ILE A 239 -2.29 -0.62 17.79
N GLY A 240 -1.66 -1.78 17.59
CA GLY A 240 -1.05 -2.58 18.65
C GLY A 240 -2.07 -3.36 19.49
N ARG A 241 -1.60 -3.89 20.62
CA ARG A 241 -2.40 -4.58 21.63
C ARG A 241 -2.82 -3.58 22.72
N SER A 242 -4.11 -3.44 22.98
CA SER A 242 -4.55 -2.66 24.16
C SER A 242 -4.00 -3.26 25.45
N THR A 243 -3.43 -2.40 26.29
CA THR A 243 -2.90 -2.74 27.63
C THR A 243 -3.93 -2.51 28.74
N ASP A 244 -5.09 -1.93 28.42
CA ASP A 244 -6.15 -1.67 29.39
C ASP A 244 -6.78 -3.01 29.85
N PRO A 245 -6.71 -3.34 31.16
CA PRO A 245 -7.19 -4.61 31.68
C PRO A 245 -8.72 -4.76 31.68
N SER A 246 -9.48 -3.68 31.44
CA SER A 246 -10.93 -3.72 31.27
C SER A 246 -11.36 -4.21 29.88
N ILE A 247 -10.48 -4.09 28.88
CA ILE A 247 -10.76 -4.44 27.50
C ILE A 247 -10.62 -5.96 27.32
N VAL A 248 -11.77 -6.65 27.30
CA VAL A 248 -11.83 -8.11 27.12
C VAL A 248 -11.67 -8.51 25.64
N THR A 249 -12.10 -7.65 24.73
CA THR A 249 -12.14 -7.86 23.28
C THR A 249 -11.59 -6.62 22.58
N GLN A 250 -10.77 -6.80 21.53
CA GLN A 250 -10.27 -5.75 20.66
C GLN A 250 -10.85 -5.98 19.26
N ASP A 251 -11.56 -5.00 18.73
CA ASP A 251 -12.36 -5.18 17.52
C ASP A 251 -11.59 -4.81 16.25
N ILE A 252 -11.77 -5.59 15.19
CA ILE A 252 -11.39 -5.25 13.81
C ILE A 252 -12.68 -5.27 12.97
N SER A 253 -13.04 -4.12 12.43
CA SER A 253 -14.19 -3.99 11.54
C SER A 253 -13.80 -4.39 10.12
N LEU A 254 -14.54 -5.33 9.54
CA LEU A 254 -14.50 -5.65 8.12
C LEU A 254 -15.92 -5.62 7.56
N GLY A 255 -16.41 -4.39 7.35
CA GLY A 255 -17.72 -4.13 6.75
C GLY A 255 -17.80 -4.45 5.26
N THR A 256 -18.92 -4.09 4.63
CA THR A 256 -19.14 -4.25 3.18
C THR A 256 -18.04 -3.57 2.36
N GLY A 257 -17.35 -4.35 1.52
CA GLY A 257 -16.22 -3.89 0.70
C GLY A 257 -14.84 -4.15 1.32
N CYS A 258 -14.77 -4.49 2.60
CA CYS A 258 -13.51 -4.77 3.32
C CYS A 258 -13.10 -6.25 3.27
N ASP A 259 -13.87 -7.11 2.61
CA ASP A 259 -13.73 -8.56 2.57
C ASP A 259 -12.67 -9.06 1.58
N THR A 260 -11.61 -8.27 1.37
CA THR A 260 -10.44 -8.64 0.55
C THR A 260 -9.26 -9.07 1.43
N PRO A 261 -8.41 -10.03 1.00
CA PRO A 261 -7.22 -10.41 1.75
C PRO A 261 -6.24 -9.25 2.00
N GLY A 262 -6.15 -8.28 1.09
CA GLY A 262 -5.30 -7.10 1.23
C GLY A 262 -5.79 -6.17 2.33
N THR A 263 -7.09 -5.86 2.33
CA THR A 263 -7.74 -5.07 3.41
C THR A 263 -7.61 -5.77 4.76
N ALA A 264 -7.93 -7.06 4.85
CA ALA A 264 -7.77 -7.81 6.09
C ALA A 264 -6.30 -7.86 6.56
N ALA A 265 -5.33 -7.90 5.65
CA ALA A 265 -3.90 -7.87 6.00
C ALA A 265 -3.44 -6.49 6.47
N HIS A 266 -4.01 -5.40 5.93
CA HIS A 266 -3.81 -4.03 6.37
C HIS A 266 -4.31 -3.82 7.80
N GLU A 267 -5.57 -4.17 8.08
CA GLU A 267 -6.17 -4.02 9.42
C GLU A 267 -5.45 -4.88 10.47
N ILE A 268 -5.07 -6.11 10.11
CA ILE A 268 -4.22 -6.93 10.97
C ILE A 268 -2.86 -6.26 11.18
N GLY A 269 -2.31 -5.61 10.14
CA GLY A 269 -1.09 -4.79 10.20
C GLY A 269 -1.17 -3.71 11.27
N HIS A 270 -2.28 -2.98 11.37
CA HIS A 270 -2.55 -2.05 12.48
C HIS A 270 -2.56 -2.78 13.83
N THR A 271 -3.38 -3.82 14.00
CA THR A 271 -3.47 -4.58 15.25
C THR A 271 -2.12 -5.15 15.72
N ILE A 272 -1.20 -5.49 14.82
CA ILE A 272 0.16 -5.94 15.18
C ILE A 272 1.19 -4.81 15.31
N GLY A 273 0.84 -3.55 15.03
CA GLY A 273 1.61 -2.36 15.40
C GLY A 273 2.11 -1.49 14.25
N LEU A 274 1.63 -1.64 13.01
CA LEU A 274 1.98 -0.74 11.90
C LEU A 274 1.14 0.54 11.92
N TYR A 275 1.80 1.68 11.71
CA TYR A 275 1.17 2.93 11.27
C TYR A 275 1.31 3.07 9.75
N HIS A 276 0.54 3.99 9.19
CA HIS A 276 0.61 4.31 7.77
C HIS A 276 1.99 4.82 7.31
N ALA A 277 2.38 4.41 6.10
CA ALA A 277 3.66 4.76 5.50
C ALA A 277 3.76 6.25 5.15
N GLN A 278 2.67 6.89 4.72
CA GLN A 278 2.66 8.35 4.45
C GLN A 278 2.81 9.21 5.71
N GLN A 279 2.67 8.64 6.91
CA GLN A 279 2.88 9.36 8.18
C GLN A 279 4.33 9.26 8.69
N ARG A 280 5.22 8.54 8.00
CA ARG A 280 6.65 8.45 8.36
C ARG A 280 7.32 9.83 8.40
N ILE A 281 8.19 10.06 9.39
CA ILE A 281 8.94 11.33 9.51
C ILE A 281 9.99 11.58 8.40
N ASP A 282 10.25 10.58 7.54
CA ASP A 282 11.10 10.74 6.35
C ASP A 282 10.29 10.88 5.05
N ARG A 283 8.94 10.89 5.10
CA ARG A 283 8.08 10.89 3.90
C ARG A 283 8.27 12.11 2.99
N ASP A 284 8.54 13.28 3.56
CA ASP A 284 8.87 14.54 2.84
C ASP A 284 10.21 14.48 2.04
N ALA A 285 10.97 13.38 2.16
CA ALA A 285 12.09 13.09 1.26
C ALA A 285 11.66 12.43 -0.07
N TRP A 286 10.43 11.92 -0.15
CA TRP A 286 9.94 11.02 -1.21
C TRP A 286 8.66 11.48 -1.89
N ILE A 287 7.75 12.11 -1.12
CA ILE A 287 6.43 12.57 -1.57
C ILE A 287 6.19 14.04 -1.23
N SER A 288 5.37 14.70 -2.05
CA SER A 288 4.71 15.97 -1.79
C SER A 288 3.25 15.73 -1.42
N ILE A 289 2.71 16.52 -0.49
CA ILE A 289 1.29 16.51 -0.13
C ILE A 289 0.62 17.72 -0.78
N ASN A 290 -0.30 17.50 -1.70
CA ASN A 290 -1.05 18.56 -2.37
C ASN A 290 -2.23 19.01 -1.50
N THR A 291 -1.96 19.82 -0.47
CA THR A 291 -2.97 20.35 0.46
C THR A 291 -4.03 21.24 -0.19
N SER A 292 -3.81 21.72 -1.42
CA SER A 292 -4.83 22.47 -2.17
C SER A 292 -5.95 21.59 -2.73
N ASN A 293 -5.71 20.28 -2.87
CA ASN A 293 -6.67 19.31 -3.36
C ASN A 293 -7.13 18.32 -2.28
N ILE A 294 -6.76 18.50 -1.01
CA ILE A 294 -7.27 17.66 0.08
C ILE A 294 -8.53 18.31 0.66
N ILE A 295 -9.59 17.52 0.87
CA ILE A 295 -10.83 17.97 1.51
C ILE A 295 -10.47 18.61 2.87
N PRO A 296 -10.88 19.85 3.18
CA PRO A 296 -10.35 20.60 4.33
C PRO A 296 -10.52 19.92 5.70
N SER A 297 -11.54 19.06 5.84
CA SER A 297 -11.75 18.27 7.06
C SER A 297 -10.66 17.20 7.29
N TYR A 298 -9.95 16.75 6.24
CA TYR A 298 -9.02 15.61 6.27
C TYR A 298 -7.54 15.99 6.16
N VAL A 299 -7.18 17.28 6.11
CA VAL A 299 -5.75 17.70 6.00
C VAL A 299 -4.89 17.16 7.15
N PHE A 300 -5.47 17.01 8.36
CA PHE A 300 -4.77 16.48 9.52
C PHE A 300 -4.33 15.02 9.38
N ALA A 301 -5.03 14.24 8.55
CA ALA A 301 -4.79 12.81 8.32
C ALA A 301 -3.35 12.57 7.80
N PHE A 302 -2.91 13.49 6.92
CA PHE A 302 -1.56 13.56 6.35
C PHE A 302 -0.49 14.11 7.31
N SER A 303 -0.73 14.18 8.62
CA SER A 303 0.27 14.64 9.59
C SER A 303 1.42 13.64 9.71
N GLU A 304 2.67 14.13 9.68
CA GLU A 304 3.81 13.29 10.07
C GLU A 304 3.76 12.94 11.56
N ALA A 305 4.05 11.67 11.84
CA ALA A 305 4.42 11.17 13.15
C ALA A 305 5.62 11.94 13.75
N SER A 306 5.68 11.95 15.08
CA SER A 306 6.75 12.57 15.84
C SER A 306 8.08 11.83 15.69
N SER A 307 9.17 12.57 15.90
CA SER A 307 10.51 11.98 16.04
C SER A 307 10.68 11.09 17.28
N SER A 308 9.68 11.07 18.18
CA SER A 308 9.55 10.11 19.30
C SER A 308 8.88 8.78 18.91
N THR A 309 8.23 8.72 17.75
CA THR A 309 7.31 7.66 17.26
C THR A 309 7.49 7.40 15.74
N ASN A 310 8.74 7.64 15.24
CA ASN A 310 9.25 7.67 13.86
C ASN A 310 10.45 6.76 13.37
N TYR A 311 10.40 5.43 13.21
CA TYR A 311 11.52 4.47 12.90
C TYR A 311 11.12 3.19 12.15
N ASN A 312 11.33 3.27 10.86
CA ASN A 312 11.35 2.20 9.87
C ASN A 312 12.30 1.01 10.14
N TYR A 313 12.94 0.87 11.31
CA TYR A 313 14.01 -0.13 11.56
C TYR A 313 15.16 -0.10 10.52
N GLY A 314 15.40 1.06 9.90
CA GLY A 314 16.36 1.24 8.80
C GLY A 314 15.81 0.88 7.41
N MET A 315 14.56 0.43 7.29
CA MET A 315 13.92 0.18 5.99
C MET A 315 13.72 1.50 5.24
N ARG A 316 14.04 1.51 3.94
CA ARG A 316 13.78 2.68 3.08
C ARG A 316 12.28 2.90 2.90
N TYR A 317 11.91 4.02 2.28
CA TYR A 317 10.53 4.29 1.95
C TYR A 317 10.08 3.32 0.86
N ASP A 318 8.93 2.69 1.08
CA ASP A 318 8.34 1.73 0.15
C ASP A 318 6.98 2.27 -0.28
N PHE A 319 6.93 2.82 -1.49
CA PHE A 319 5.70 3.41 -2.04
C PHE A 319 4.56 2.38 -2.11
N ARG A 320 4.89 1.09 -2.26
CA ARG A 320 3.93 -0.01 -2.37
C ARG A 320 3.54 -0.66 -1.06
N SER A 321 4.06 -0.21 0.08
CA SER A 321 3.63 -0.69 1.41
C SER A 321 2.11 -0.80 1.45
N ILE A 322 1.57 -1.91 1.97
CA ILE A 322 0.11 -2.07 2.11
C ILE A 322 -0.47 -1.01 3.05
N MET A 323 0.38 -0.45 3.92
CA MET A 323 0.06 0.65 4.83
C MET A 323 0.25 2.04 4.18
N HIS A 324 0.48 2.14 2.88
CA HIS A 324 0.55 3.42 2.18
C HIS A 324 -0.80 3.75 1.54
N TYR A 325 -1.33 4.94 1.81
CA TYR A 325 -2.47 5.49 1.07
C TYR A 325 -2.25 5.49 -0.44
N GLY A 326 -3.32 5.25 -1.20
CA GLY A 326 -3.35 5.54 -2.63
C GLY A 326 -3.12 7.02 -2.95
N PRO A 327 -2.68 7.36 -4.18
CA PRO A 327 -2.28 8.72 -4.53
C PRO A 327 -3.44 9.73 -4.59
N TYR A 328 -4.68 9.26 -4.48
CA TYR A 328 -5.91 10.04 -4.56
C TYR A 328 -6.70 10.07 -3.23
N ALA A 329 -6.06 9.83 -2.08
CA ALA A 329 -6.75 9.86 -0.78
C ALA A 329 -7.37 11.24 -0.45
N PHE A 330 -8.62 11.26 -0.01
CA PHE A 330 -9.42 12.45 0.39
C PHE A 330 -9.38 13.65 -0.58
N PRO A 331 -9.68 13.49 -1.88
CA PRO A 331 -9.48 14.52 -2.89
C PRO A 331 -10.69 15.46 -3.03
N ILE A 332 -10.46 16.75 -3.26
CA ILE A 332 -11.50 17.71 -3.71
C ILE A 332 -11.84 17.43 -5.17
N ASN A 333 -10.82 17.37 -6.03
CA ASN A 333 -10.93 16.93 -7.41
C ASN A 333 -10.34 15.51 -7.53
N PRO A 334 -11.16 14.48 -7.77
CA PRO A 334 -10.69 13.09 -7.83
C PRO A 334 -9.82 12.78 -9.06
N ALA A 335 -9.66 13.70 -10.02
CA ALA A 335 -8.70 13.57 -11.12
C ALA A 335 -7.27 14.04 -10.76
N ILE A 336 -7.10 14.77 -9.66
CA ILE A 336 -5.81 15.31 -9.22
C ILE A 336 -5.31 14.50 -8.01
N PRO A 337 -4.06 14.01 -8.01
CA PRO A 337 -3.53 13.30 -6.85
C PRO A 337 -3.29 14.24 -5.66
N THR A 338 -3.57 13.75 -4.46
CA THR A 338 -3.28 14.41 -3.18
C THR A 338 -1.90 14.04 -2.65
N ILE A 339 -1.39 12.85 -3.01
CA ILE A 339 0.00 12.43 -2.73
C ILE A 339 0.76 12.32 -4.05
N GLN A 340 1.87 13.03 -4.17
CA GLN A 340 2.67 13.11 -5.40
C GLN A 340 4.10 12.65 -5.14
N ALA A 341 4.57 11.60 -5.80
CA ALA A 341 5.97 11.18 -5.71
C ALA A 341 6.90 12.25 -6.32
N PHE A 342 8.08 12.46 -5.72
CA PHE A 342 9.11 13.33 -6.31
C PHE A 342 9.66 12.73 -7.60
N ASP A 343 9.95 11.42 -7.60
CA ASP A 343 10.22 10.65 -8.81
C ASP A 343 8.89 10.14 -9.38
N TRP A 344 8.53 10.63 -10.56
CA TRP A 344 7.29 10.28 -11.28
C TRP A 344 7.06 8.78 -11.43
N LEU A 345 8.12 7.99 -11.63
CA LEU A 345 8.00 6.54 -11.85
C LEU A 345 7.53 5.78 -10.60
N SER A 346 7.57 6.44 -9.44
CA SER A 346 6.98 5.93 -8.19
C SER A 346 5.48 6.24 -8.07
N GLN A 347 4.90 7.11 -8.90
CA GLN A 347 3.53 7.60 -8.71
C GLN A 347 2.49 6.46 -8.75
N TYR A 348 2.60 5.55 -9.73
CA TYR A 348 1.77 4.35 -9.86
C TYR A 348 2.13 3.22 -8.89
N SER A 349 3.16 3.44 -8.07
CA SER A 349 3.59 2.50 -7.03
C SER A 349 2.91 2.82 -5.69
N ILE A 350 2.41 4.05 -5.51
CA ILE A 350 1.81 4.53 -4.25
C ILE A 350 0.58 3.68 -3.87
N GLY A 351 0.66 2.97 -2.74
CA GLY A 351 -0.43 2.15 -2.19
C GLY A 351 -0.84 0.93 -3.05
N ALA A 352 -0.01 0.52 -4.02
CA ALA A 352 -0.43 -0.38 -5.09
C ALA A 352 -0.25 -1.89 -4.81
N SER A 353 0.10 -2.31 -3.59
CA SER A 353 0.28 -3.74 -3.29
C SER A 353 -1.04 -4.44 -2.91
N ARG A 354 -1.14 -5.73 -3.23
CA ARG A 354 -2.29 -6.59 -2.90
C ARG A 354 -2.19 -7.24 -1.51
N MET A 355 -0.98 -7.28 -0.95
CA MET A 355 -0.60 -7.90 0.32
C MET A 355 0.57 -7.09 0.92
N PRO A 356 0.92 -7.27 2.22
CA PRO A 356 2.07 -6.58 2.82
C PRO A 356 3.36 -6.86 2.05
N THR A 357 4.19 -5.83 1.85
CA THR A 357 5.44 -5.97 1.08
C THR A 357 6.55 -6.60 1.91
N PHE A 358 7.71 -6.85 1.28
CA PHE A 358 8.90 -7.29 2.01
C PHE A 358 9.27 -6.32 3.16
N THR A 359 9.07 -5.00 2.98
CA THR A 359 9.43 -4.02 4.02
C THR A 359 8.42 -3.99 5.16
N ASP A 360 7.12 -4.16 4.88
CA ASP A 360 6.07 -4.30 5.91
C ASP A 360 6.35 -5.51 6.83
N VAL A 361 6.66 -6.66 6.22
CA VAL A 361 7.09 -7.88 6.92
C VAL A 361 8.37 -7.64 7.73
N ALA A 362 9.36 -6.97 7.15
CA ALA A 362 10.63 -6.72 7.81
C ALA A 362 10.46 -5.84 9.06
N VAL A 363 9.65 -4.77 8.98
CA VAL A 363 9.33 -3.89 10.11
C VAL A 363 8.71 -4.71 11.25
N ILE A 364 7.71 -5.56 10.97
CA ILE A 364 7.10 -6.42 12.00
C ILE A 364 8.10 -7.42 12.59
N ASN A 365 8.94 -8.04 11.77
CA ASN A 365 9.93 -8.99 12.28
C ASN A 365 10.99 -8.32 13.18
N TYR A 366 11.41 -7.09 12.89
CA TYR A 366 12.26 -6.35 13.84
C TYR A 366 11.49 -5.89 15.08
N HIS A 367 10.23 -5.47 14.92
CA HIS A 367 9.38 -4.97 16.00
C HIS A 367 9.11 -6.03 17.08
N TYR A 368 8.79 -7.26 16.67
CA TYR A 368 8.62 -8.44 17.53
C TYR A 368 9.91 -9.18 17.84
N LYS A 369 11.09 -8.66 17.44
CA LYS A 369 12.40 -9.31 17.61
C LYS A 369 12.44 -10.75 17.06
N CYS A 370 11.72 -10.99 15.97
CA CYS A 370 11.63 -12.28 15.34
C CYS A 370 12.99 -12.79 14.84
N TYR A 371 13.90 -11.89 14.44
CA TYR A 371 15.23 -12.25 13.95
C TYR A 371 16.24 -12.64 15.04
N ASP A 372 16.03 -12.27 16.31
CA ASP A 372 16.94 -12.56 17.45
C ASP A 372 17.16 -14.07 17.69
N ARG A 373 16.30 -14.92 17.09
CA ARG A 373 16.43 -16.40 17.12
C ARG A 373 17.31 -16.98 16.01
N CYS A 374 17.68 -16.19 15.00
CA CYS A 374 18.38 -16.64 13.79
C CYS A 374 19.78 -16.01 13.69
N ASN A 375 20.77 -16.61 14.36
CA ASN A 375 22.11 -16.02 14.53
C ASN A 375 23.12 -16.32 13.40
N THR A 376 22.83 -17.23 12.48
CA THR A 376 23.83 -17.77 11.52
C THR A 376 23.41 -17.73 10.05
N THR A 377 22.27 -17.13 9.74
CA THR A 377 21.71 -17.10 8.37
C THR A 377 22.34 -15.96 7.58
N VAL A 378 23.08 -16.28 6.52
CA VAL A 378 23.60 -15.29 5.56
C VAL A 378 22.59 -15.13 4.43
N CYS A 379 22.14 -13.90 4.21
CA CYS A 379 21.19 -13.55 3.16
C CYS A 379 21.79 -12.48 2.25
N TYR A 380 21.68 -12.68 0.94
CA TYR A 380 22.17 -11.77 -0.09
C TYR A 380 21.07 -10.82 -0.57
N ASN A 381 21.48 -9.79 -1.34
CA ASN A 381 20.57 -8.90 -2.07
C ASN A 381 19.49 -8.19 -1.20
N GLY A 382 19.77 -7.98 0.09
CA GLY A 382 18.84 -7.36 1.04
C GLY A 382 17.86 -8.32 1.72
N GLY A 383 17.97 -9.64 1.46
CA GLY A 383 17.20 -10.66 2.18
C GLY A 383 17.48 -10.66 3.69
N LEU A 384 16.53 -11.22 4.44
CA LEU A 384 16.57 -11.31 5.91
C LEU A 384 16.31 -12.76 6.35
N PRO A 385 16.78 -13.22 7.53
CA PRO A 385 16.57 -14.59 7.97
C PRO A 385 15.09 -14.93 8.12
N ASN A 386 14.62 -16.10 7.68
CA ASN A 386 13.23 -16.48 7.91
C ASN A 386 13.03 -16.89 9.39
N PRO A 387 12.21 -16.18 10.19
CA PRO A 387 12.04 -16.46 11.62
C PRO A 387 11.30 -17.77 11.92
N ASN A 388 10.70 -18.39 10.89
CA ASN A 388 10.03 -19.68 10.98
C ASN A 388 10.95 -20.84 10.56
N ASN A 389 12.05 -20.54 9.88
CA ASN A 389 13.08 -21.49 9.48
C ASN A 389 14.41 -20.77 9.25
N CYS A 390 15.23 -20.63 10.30
CA CYS A 390 16.53 -19.94 10.22
C CYS A 390 17.54 -20.59 9.25
N ALA A 391 17.24 -21.73 8.63
CA ALA A 391 18.07 -22.27 7.56
C ALA A 391 17.83 -21.59 6.20
N VAL A 392 16.77 -20.79 6.03
CA VAL A 392 16.44 -20.09 4.77
C VAL A 392 16.22 -18.60 5.00
N CYS A 393 16.37 -17.81 3.95
CA CYS A 393 16.08 -16.39 3.95
C CYS A 393 14.68 -16.08 3.40
N GLN A 394 14.13 -14.96 3.83
CA GLN A 394 13.08 -14.23 3.15
C GLN A 394 13.72 -13.27 2.16
N CYS A 395 13.21 -13.27 0.92
CA CYS A 395 13.82 -12.57 -0.19
C CYS A 395 12.95 -11.40 -0.64
N PRO A 396 13.53 -10.21 -0.93
CA PRO A 396 12.81 -9.16 -1.59
C PRO A 396 12.34 -9.63 -2.97
N THR A 397 11.19 -9.12 -3.42
CA THR A 397 10.61 -9.45 -4.73
C THR A 397 11.64 -9.29 -5.84
N GLY A 398 11.72 -10.29 -6.72
CA GLY A 398 12.75 -10.44 -7.75
C GLY A 398 13.92 -11.37 -7.37
N PHE A 399 13.98 -11.85 -6.13
CA PHE A 399 14.98 -12.81 -5.65
C PHE A 399 14.34 -14.07 -5.05
N ALA A 400 15.07 -15.18 -5.10
CA ALA A 400 14.66 -16.46 -4.52
C ALA A 400 15.88 -17.33 -4.13
N GLY A 401 15.61 -18.59 -3.79
CA GLY A 401 16.61 -19.53 -3.28
C GLY A 401 16.81 -19.42 -1.78
N LYS A 402 17.66 -20.31 -1.23
CA LYS A 402 17.88 -20.44 0.22
C LYS A 402 18.43 -19.17 0.88
N ASP A 403 19.22 -18.40 0.14
CA ASP A 403 20.00 -17.25 0.59
C ASP A 403 19.70 -15.96 -0.20
N CYS A 404 18.64 -15.96 -1.02
CA CYS A 404 18.26 -14.87 -1.92
C CYS A 404 19.29 -14.54 -3.01
N SER A 405 20.24 -15.42 -3.31
CA SER A 405 21.20 -15.23 -4.41
C SER A 405 20.60 -15.49 -5.81
N ALA A 406 19.55 -16.31 -5.90
CA ALA A 406 18.93 -16.71 -7.17
C ALA A 406 17.89 -15.68 -7.66
N ILE A 407 17.62 -15.72 -8.96
CA ILE A 407 16.53 -14.97 -9.60
C ILE A 407 15.21 -15.62 -9.20
N ALA A 408 14.16 -14.82 -8.93
CA ALA A 408 12.83 -15.38 -8.69
C ALA A 408 12.33 -16.19 -9.90
N PRO A 409 11.85 -17.44 -9.70
CA PRO A 409 11.34 -18.25 -10.79
C PRO A 409 10.04 -17.66 -11.34
N ALA A 410 9.75 -17.92 -12.61
CA ALA A 410 8.49 -17.54 -13.20
C ALA A 410 7.32 -18.37 -12.64
N ASN A 411 6.16 -17.75 -12.50
CA ASN A 411 4.91 -18.38 -12.07
C ASN A 411 3.78 -18.10 -13.07
N GLY A 412 2.84 -19.02 -13.23
CA GLY A 412 1.59 -18.79 -13.99
C GLY A 412 1.75 -18.39 -15.48
N VAL A 413 2.88 -18.71 -16.12
CA VAL A 413 3.25 -18.24 -17.47
C VAL A 413 3.08 -19.28 -18.56
N VAL A 414 2.95 -18.83 -19.81
CA VAL A 414 2.99 -19.68 -21.00
C VAL A 414 4.44 -19.85 -21.46
N GLY A 415 4.96 -21.08 -21.36
CA GLY A 415 6.34 -21.41 -21.74
C GLY A 415 7.36 -21.10 -20.63
N SER A 416 8.45 -20.42 -20.99
CA SER A 416 9.52 -20.03 -20.06
C SER A 416 9.94 -18.58 -20.28
N CYS A 417 10.03 -17.81 -19.20
CA CYS A 417 10.42 -16.41 -19.20
C CYS A 417 11.34 -16.10 -17.99
N GLY A 418 11.87 -14.88 -17.93
CA GLY A 418 12.83 -14.48 -16.91
C GLY A 418 14.27 -14.93 -17.21
N GLY A 419 15.16 -14.70 -16.25
CA GLY A 419 16.56 -15.16 -16.30
C GLY A 419 17.61 -14.04 -16.28
N LEU A 420 18.87 -14.43 -16.48
CA LEU A 420 20.02 -13.53 -16.45
C LEU A 420 20.31 -12.98 -17.85
N LEU A 421 20.40 -11.66 -17.96
CA LEU A 421 20.75 -10.94 -19.19
C LEU A 421 22.02 -10.10 -18.96
N THR A 422 22.80 -9.87 -20.01
CA THR A 422 24.01 -9.06 -19.97
C THR A 422 23.82 -7.81 -20.82
N ALA A 423 24.04 -6.63 -20.24
CA ALA A 423 24.00 -5.37 -20.98
C ALA A 423 25.25 -5.21 -21.86
N THR A 424 25.05 -4.75 -23.09
CA THR A 424 26.10 -4.40 -24.06
C THR A 424 26.26 -2.88 -24.17
N ALA A 425 27.24 -2.39 -24.95
CA ALA A 425 27.37 -0.95 -25.22
C ALA A 425 26.18 -0.40 -26.04
N ASP A 426 25.64 -1.22 -26.94
CA ASP A 426 24.50 -0.89 -27.80
C ASP A 426 23.16 -1.13 -27.10
N TRP A 427 22.14 -0.39 -27.53
CA TRP A 427 20.76 -0.55 -27.08
C TRP A 427 20.21 -1.91 -27.49
N THR A 428 19.77 -2.69 -26.50
CA THR A 428 19.11 -3.99 -26.68
C THR A 428 17.69 -3.89 -26.11
N ASP A 429 16.72 -4.46 -26.82
CA ASP A 429 15.33 -4.51 -26.38
C ASP A 429 15.00 -5.86 -25.73
N LEU A 430 14.50 -5.82 -24.49
CA LEU A 430 13.74 -6.91 -23.88
C LEU A 430 12.27 -6.71 -24.28
N ALA A 431 11.83 -7.41 -25.30
CA ALA A 431 10.45 -7.42 -25.78
C ALA A 431 9.78 -8.75 -25.43
N ILE A 432 8.66 -8.70 -24.71
CA ILE A 432 7.88 -9.86 -24.30
C ILE A 432 6.44 -9.69 -24.77
N SER A 433 5.85 -10.75 -25.33
CA SER A 433 4.44 -10.77 -25.70
C SER A 433 3.82 -12.16 -25.50
N ASN A 434 2.57 -12.19 -25.02
CA ASN A 434 1.76 -13.40 -24.79
C ASN A 434 2.44 -14.49 -23.91
N GLN A 435 3.28 -14.08 -22.95
CA GLN A 435 3.97 -15.00 -22.02
C GLN A 435 3.53 -14.82 -20.55
N ILE A 436 3.35 -13.58 -20.09
CA ILE A 436 2.99 -13.27 -18.69
C ILE A 436 1.47 -13.23 -18.57
N GLY A 437 0.87 -14.32 -18.10
CA GLY A 437 -0.59 -14.50 -18.05
C GLY A 437 -1.01 -15.77 -18.79
N ASN A 438 -2.32 -15.93 -19.02
CA ASN A 438 -2.90 -17.12 -19.62
C ASN A 438 -3.83 -16.83 -20.82
N GLY A 439 -3.97 -15.57 -21.23
CA GLY A 439 -4.82 -15.15 -22.34
C GLY A 439 -6.33 -15.23 -22.07
N VAL A 440 -6.74 -15.44 -20.81
CA VAL A 440 -8.14 -15.44 -20.41
C VAL A 440 -8.54 -14.04 -19.93
N TRP A 441 -9.61 -13.50 -20.50
CA TRP A 441 -10.20 -12.20 -20.12
C TRP A 441 -11.00 -12.27 -18.80
N ALA A 442 -10.40 -12.84 -17.76
CA ALA A 442 -10.96 -12.95 -16.42
C ALA A 442 -9.89 -12.65 -15.36
N GLY A 443 -10.29 -12.10 -14.22
CA GLY A 443 -9.38 -11.83 -13.11
C GLY A 443 -8.89 -13.14 -12.46
N SER A 444 -7.58 -13.21 -12.22
CA SER A 444 -6.92 -14.29 -11.49
C SER A 444 -6.61 -13.85 -10.05
N THR A 445 -6.71 -14.78 -9.11
CA THR A 445 -6.19 -14.63 -7.73
C THR A 445 -4.72 -15.03 -7.62
N VAL A 446 -4.19 -15.76 -8.61
CA VAL A 446 -2.77 -16.16 -8.70
C VAL A 446 -2.06 -15.25 -9.69
N GLU A 447 -0.96 -14.64 -9.25
CA GLU A 447 -0.11 -13.81 -10.11
C GLU A 447 0.65 -14.66 -11.13
N ALA A 448 0.50 -14.36 -12.41
CA ALA A 448 1.46 -14.76 -13.42
C ALA A 448 2.62 -13.77 -13.42
N ASN A 449 3.87 -14.22 -13.29
CA ASN A 449 5.03 -13.33 -13.24
C ASN A 449 6.30 -13.90 -13.87
N CYS A 450 7.18 -12.99 -14.28
CA CYS A 450 8.50 -13.26 -14.85
C CYS A 450 9.52 -12.28 -14.26
N THR A 451 10.74 -12.75 -13.96
CA THR A 451 11.82 -11.89 -13.43
C THR A 451 13.09 -12.00 -14.25
N TRP A 452 13.61 -10.86 -14.72
CA TRP A 452 14.91 -10.75 -15.38
C TRP A 452 15.89 -9.93 -14.53
N HIS A 453 17.14 -10.39 -14.44
CA HIS A 453 18.25 -9.58 -13.91
C HIS A 453 19.15 -9.20 -15.09
N ILE A 454 19.22 -7.91 -15.40
CA ILE A 454 20.11 -7.36 -16.41
C ILE A 454 21.38 -6.87 -15.70
N MET A 455 22.52 -7.46 -16.05
CA MET A 455 23.82 -7.17 -15.44
C MET A 455 24.70 -6.31 -16.36
N ALA A 456 25.26 -5.25 -15.80
CA ALA A 456 26.41 -4.54 -16.37
C ALA A 456 27.72 -5.07 -15.75
N PRO A 457 28.89 -4.83 -16.39
CA PRO A 457 30.19 -5.08 -15.78
C PRO A 457 30.34 -4.39 -14.40
N ALA A 458 31.18 -4.95 -13.53
CA ALA A 458 31.43 -4.36 -12.21
C ALA A 458 31.93 -2.89 -12.33
N GLY A 459 31.37 -1.99 -11.53
CA GLY A 459 31.66 -0.55 -11.61
C GLY A 459 30.98 0.19 -12.78
N LYS A 460 30.15 -0.49 -13.57
CA LYS A 460 29.24 0.11 -14.55
C LYS A 460 27.80 0.02 -14.07
N PHE A 461 26.91 0.72 -14.76
CA PHE A 461 25.48 0.76 -14.48
C PHE A 461 24.69 0.27 -15.69
N VAL A 462 23.41 -0.01 -15.52
CA VAL A 462 22.48 -0.28 -16.63
C VAL A 462 21.69 1.00 -16.90
N GLN A 463 21.81 1.54 -18.10
CA GLN A 463 20.94 2.63 -18.58
C GLN A 463 19.74 2.00 -19.30
N PHE A 464 18.52 2.47 -19.02
CA PHE A 464 17.30 1.85 -19.53
C PHE A 464 16.14 2.85 -19.67
N TYR A 465 15.14 2.46 -20.46
CA TYR A 465 13.82 3.10 -20.51
C TYR A 465 12.76 2.10 -20.99
N VAL A 466 11.51 2.31 -20.57
CA VAL A 466 10.36 1.52 -21.06
C VAL A 466 9.82 2.14 -22.35
N LYS A 467 9.59 1.31 -23.37
CA LYS A 467 8.99 1.70 -24.67
C LYS A 467 7.48 1.48 -24.69
N SER A 468 7.02 0.40 -24.06
CA SER A 468 5.61 0.06 -23.93
C SER A 468 5.36 -0.93 -22.78
N VAL A 469 4.16 -0.86 -22.21
CA VAL A 469 3.52 -1.89 -21.39
C VAL A 469 2.06 -1.97 -21.84
N GLY A 470 1.47 -3.15 -21.89
CA GLY A 470 0.12 -3.27 -22.42
C GLY A 470 -0.29 -4.71 -22.70
N ALA A 471 -1.30 -4.89 -23.55
CA ALA A 471 -1.74 -6.20 -23.99
C ALA A 471 -2.45 -6.14 -25.35
N GLY A 472 -2.32 -7.18 -26.16
CA GLY A 472 -3.11 -7.35 -27.38
C GLY A 472 -2.90 -6.22 -28.40
N GLY A 473 -1.69 -5.63 -28.43
CA GLY A 473 -1.35 -4.50 -29.29
C GLY A 473 -1.73 -3.10 -28.74
N SER A 474 -2.38 -3.00 -27.58
CA SER A 474 -2.66 -1.71 -26.94
C SER A 474 -1.67 -1.39 -25.81
N ASN A 475 -0.93 -0.30 -25.98
CA ASN A 475 0.07 0.23 -25.04
C ASN A 475 -0.54 0.93 -23.80
N SER A 476 -1.85 0.90 -23.62
CA SER A 476 -2.57 1.48 -22.49
C SER A 476 -3.63 0.53 -21.90
N ALA A 477 -3.69 -0.73 -22.34
CA ALA A 477 -4.69 -1.72 -21.91
C ALA A 477 -4.77 -1.88 -20.37
N HIS A 478 -3.64 -1.75 -19.69
CA HIS A 478 -3.49 -1.90 -18.24
C HIS A 478 -3.49 -0.59 -17.45
N CYS A 479 -3.62 0.58 -18.11
CA CYS A 479 -3.45 1.86 -17.45
C CYS A 479 -4.63 2.18 -16.49
N SER A 480 -4.39 2.01 -15.20
CA SER A 480 -5.26 2.41 -14.09
C SER A 480 -4.47 3.24 -13.06
N ARG A 481 -5.17 3.87 -12.11
CA ARG A 481 -4.58 4.72 -11.04
C ARG A 481 -3.49 4.04 -10.19
N ASP A 482 -3.52 2.71 -10.12
CA ASP A 482 -2.77 1.84 -9.22
C ASP A 482 -2.05 0.68 -9.96
N CYS A 483 -2.25 0.58 -11.28
CA CYS A 483 -1.79 -0.53 -12.12
C CYS A 483 -2.15 -1.92 -11.53
N TYR A 484 -3.30 -2.05 -10.85
CA TYR A 484 -3.60 -3.20 -9.98
C TYR A 484 -3.53 -4.58 -10.67
N TRP A 485 -3.95 -4.68 -11.94
CA TRP A 485 -4.10 -5.95 -12.65
C TRP A 485 -2.84 -6.46 -13.35
N ALA A 486 -1.97 -5.55 -13.80
CA ALA A 486 -0.94 -5.89 -14.76
C ALA A 486 0.06 -4.77 -14.96
N GLY A 487 1.32 -5.12 -15.20
CA GLY A 487 2.35 -4.14 -15.53
C GLY A 487 3.77 -4.66 -15.39
N VAL A 488 4.71 -3.72 -15.38
CA VAL A 488 6.14 -3.98 -15.15
C VAL A 488 6.58 -3.24 -13.89
N ASP A 489 7.17 -3.98 -12.95
CA ASP A 489 7.82 -3.47 -11.76
C ASP A 489 9.34 -3.51 -11.97
N ILE A 490 10.04 -2.39 -11.76
CA ILE A 490 11.49 -2.29 -11.98
C ILE A 490 12.20 -1.96 -10.67
N LYS A 491 13.26 -2.69 -10.30
CA LYS A 491 14.15 -2.31 -9.18
C LYS A 491 15.53 -1.93 -9.71
N TRP A 492 15.89 -0.66 -9.52
CA TRP A 492 17.17 -0.09 -9.98
C TRP A 492 17.99 0.60 -8.88
N ASP A 493 17.43 0.83 -7.68
CA ASP A 493 18.20 1.30 -6.53
C ASP A 493 19.14 0.19 -6.02
N SER A 494 20.26 0.56 -5.40
CA SER A 494 21.20 -0.34 -4.74
C SER A 494 20.58 -1.13 -3.57
N ASN A 495 19.66 -0.53 -2.80
CA ASN A 495 18.86 -1.27 -1.84
C ASN A 495 17.65 -1.90 -2.56
N LYS A 496 17.64 -3.23 -2.63
CA LYS A 496 16.61 -4.02 -3.32
C LYS A 496 15.41 -4.42 -2.43
N GLN A 497 15.40 -4.02 -1.15
CA GLN A 497 14.35 -4.36 -0.17
C GLN A 497 12.97 -3.75 -0.47
N PRO A 498 12.83 -2.43 -0.78
CA PRO A 498 11.55 -1.87 -1.20
C PRO A 498 11.05 -2.51 -2.50
N GLU A 499 9.76 -2.40 -2.78
CA GLU A 499 9.22 -2.91 -4.04
C GLU A 499 9.66 -2.10 -5.27
N GLY A 500 9.46 -2.70 -6.45
CA GLY A 500 9.82 -2.09 -7.72
C GLY A 500 8.88 -0.94 -8.10
N TYR A 501 9.44 0.03 -8.82
CA TYR A 501 8.71 1.11 -9.48
C TYR A 501 7.80 0.54 -10.56
N ARG A 502 6.50 0.75 -10.38
CA ARG A 502 5.42 0.14 -11.15
C ARG A 502 5.04 0.98 -12.37
N ILE A 503 4.94 0.33 -13.52
CA ILE A 503 4.69 0.98 -14.82
C ILE A 503 3.58 0.20 -15.57
N CYS A 504 2.48 0.90 -15.89
CA CYS A 504 1.41 0.40 -16.77
C CYS A 504 0.76 1.48 -17.67
N CYS A 505 1.17 2.75 -17.53
CA CYS A 505 0.59 3.90 -18.22
C CYS A 505 1.58 4.59 -19.19
N PRO A 506 1.12 5.09 -20.36
CA PRO A 506 2.00 5.67 -21.38
C PRO A 506 2.84 6.88 -20.98
N ASP A 507 2.38 7.70 -20.03
CA ASP A 507 3.14 8.83 -19.47
C ASP A 507 4.39 8.42 -18.68
N SER A 508 4.58 7.11 -18.44
CA SER A 508 5.77 6.52 -17.83
C SER A 508 6.73 5.92 -18.88
N TYR A 509 6.43 6.02 -20.18
CA TYR A 509 7.31 5.52 -21.25
C TYR A 509 8.31 6.60 -21.72
N TYR A 510 9.43 6.14 -22.28
CA TYR A 510 10.50 6.97 -22.84
C TYR A 510 11.17 7.95 -21.87
N TRP A 511 11.19 7.60 -20.58
CA TRP A 511 12.04 8.26 -19.57
C TRP A 511 13.37 7.51 -19.42
N MET A 512 14.48 8.21 -19.66
CA MET A 512 15.83 7.71 -19.53
C MET A 512 16.21 7.57 -18.05
N ASN A 513 16.57 6.37 -17.65
CA ASN A 513 16.94 6.03 -16.28
C ASN A 513 18.28 5.29 -16.23
N GLN A 514 18.90 5.25 -15.05
CA GLN A 514 20.13 4.50 -14.80
C GLN A 514 20.08 3.85 -13.42
N SER A 515 20.49 2.58 -13.34
CA SER A 515 20.62 1.87 -12.06
C SER A 515 21.68 2.47 -11.15
N ARG A 516 21.53 2.26 -9.85
CA ARG A 516 22.44 2.74 -8.79
C ARG A 516 23.54 1.73 -8.44
N ASP A 517 23.46 0.51 -8.97
CA ASP A 517 24.51 -0.50 -9.01
C ASP A 517 24.55 -1.17 -10.39
N ASN A 518 25.36 -2.21 -10.57
CA ASN A 518 25.51 -2.90 -11.85
C ASN A 518 24.38 -3.89 -12.18
N ARG A 519 23.23 -3.84 -11.48
CA ARG A 519 22.09 -4.73 -11.68
C ARG A 519 20.77 -3.97 -11.79
N LEU A 520 20.10 -4.15 -12.92
CA LEU A 520 18.70 -3.79 -13.10
C LEU A 520 17.84 -5.05 -12.95
N ILE A 521 16.78 -4.98 -12.17
CA ILE A 521 15.78 -6.06 -12.05
C ILE A 521 14.51 -5.60 -12.73
N VAL A 522 14.03 -6.39 -13.68
CA VAL A 522 12.76 -6.18 -14.38
C VAL A 522 11.85 -7.33 -14.01
N MET A 523 10.68 -7.02 -13.46
CA MET A 523 9.65 -8.00 -13.14
C MET A 523 8.40 -7.61 -13.90
N ALA A 524 7.77 -8.55 -14.58
CA ALA A 524 6.45 -8.34 -15.17
C ALA A 524 5.44 -9.22 -14.44
N TYR A 525 4.27 -8.67 -14.16
CA TYR A 525 3.19 -9.36 -13.44
C TYR A 525 1.86 -9.19 -14.17
N ASN A 526 1.01 -10.19 -14.07
CA ASN A 526 -0.32 -10.22 -14.66
C ASN A 526 -1.30 -11.01 -13.79
N TYR A 527 -2.50 -10.44 -13.64
CA TYR A 527 -3.67 -11.07 -13.03
C TYR A 527 -4.89 -11.03 -13.98
N TRP A 528 -4.71 -10.61 -15.23
CA TRP A 528 -5.79 -10.43 -16.21
C TRP A 528 -5.25 -10.48 -17.65
N PHE A 529 -5.69 -11.48 -18.42
CA PHE A 529 -5.30 -11.72 -19.82
C PHE A 529 -3.79 -12.00 -20.01
N TYR A 530 -3.02 -11.01 -20.46
CA TYR A 530 -1.57 -11.04 -20.66
C TYR A 530 -0.96 -9.70 -20.33
N THR A 531 0.34 -9.66 -20.06
CA THR A 531 1.14 -8.43 -20.06
C THR A 531 2.25 -8.55 -21.10
N ASP A 532 2.14 -7.71 -22.13
CA ASP A 532 3.13 -7.45 -23.16
C ASP A 532 3.94 -6.21 -22.74
N PHE A 533 5.26 -6.21 -22.97
CA PHE A 533 6.08 -5.00 -22.73
C PHE A 533 7.32 -4.96 -23.60
N THR A 534 7.88 -3.76 -23.78
CA THR A 534 9.22 -3.57 -24.34
C THR A 534 10.02 -2.62 -23.46
N LEU A 535 11.19 -3.07 -23.00
CA LEU A 535 12.16 -2.27 -22.26
C LEU A 535 13.50 -2.26 -23.02
N SER A 536 14.04 -1.06 -23.28
CA SER A 536 15.34 -0.91 -23.90
C SER A 536 16.42 -0.70 -22.83
N TYR A 537 17.56 -1.36 -22.96
CA TYR A 537 18.67 -1.27 -22.02
C TYR A 537 20.05 -1.31 -22.69
N ARG A 538 21.05 -0.77 -22.01
CA ARG A 538 22.48 -0.86 -22.36
C ARG A 538 23.37 -0.60 -21.14
N ILE A 539 24.68 -0.74 -21.30
CA ILE A 539 25.68 -0.27 -20.32
C ILE A 539 25.60 1.26 -20.25
N GLY A 540 25.32 1.77 -19.05
CA GLY A 540 25.42 3.18 -18.70
C GLY A 540 26.87 3.59 -18.38
N ASN A 541 27.16 4.87 -18.60
CA ASN A 541 28.44 5.46 -18.19
C ASN A 541 28.49 5.61 -16.67
N SER A 542 29.71 5.68 -16.13
CA SER A 542 29.93 5.99 -14.72
C SER A 542 29.29 7.33 -14.37
N THR A 543 28.54 7.39 -13.27
CA THR A 543 27.94 8.63 -12.75
C THR A 543 29.03 9.67 -12.49
N SER A 544 28.85 10.86 -13.05
CA SER A 544 29.63 12.08 -12.75
C SER A 544 29.28 12.65 -11.38
#